data_AF-A0A1F5YTE9-F1
#
_entry.id   AF-A0A1F5YTE9-F1
#
_cell.length_a   1.000
_cell.length_b   1.000
_cell.length_c   1.000
_cell.angle_alpha   90.00
_cell.angle_beta   90.00
_cell.angle_gamma   90.00
#
_symmetry.space_group_name_H-M   'P 1'
#
loop_
_entity.id
_entity.type
_entity.pdbx_description
1 polymer ?
#
loop_
_entity_poly.entity_id
_entity_poly.type
_entity_poly.pdbx_seq_one_letter_code
_entity_poly.pdbx_strand_id
1 'polypeptide(L)'
;MSNQITFNNKKILIGDTVQVNYRLIEREIVAGRAKREKKEETRERIQAFEGIVIKMRGEGENKSFTVRRIGSAAIGIERIFPLSSPWIKSIKVKKHAKVRRAKLYYLRDKVGKEAQKLKGGKMLEEIFEPDSKDATQVKNKSIEVKPVNPD
;
A
#
# COMPACT_ATOMS: atom_id res chain seq x y z
N MET A 1 9.95 16.19 -16.69
CA MET A 1 9.27 15.57 -15.52
C MET A 1 8.76 14.19 -15.89
N SER A 2 9.16 13.13 -15.19
CA SER A 2 8.76 11.76 -15.51
C SER A 2 7.35 11.45 -15.00
N ASN A 3 6.49 10.89 -15.87
CA ASN A 3 5.14 10.44 -15.51
C ASN A 3 5.10 9.02 -14.90
N GLN A 4 6.28 8.49 -14.57
CA GLN A 4 6.48 7.15 -14.06
C GLN A 4 7.54 7.12 -12.95
N ILE A 5 7.37 6.19 -12.02
CA ILE A 5 8.36 5.79 -11.02
C ILE A 5 8.55 4.28 -11.09
N THR A 6 9.72 3.83 -10.68
CA THR A 6 10.00 2.40 -10.49
C THR A 6 10.23 2.17 -9.00
N PHE A 7 9.54 1.20 -8.42
CA PHE A 7 9.77 0.74 -7.06
C PHE A 7 9.89 -0.78 -7.07
N ASN A 8 11.02 -1.31 -6.61
CA ASN A 8 11.30 -2.77 -6.61
C ASN A 8 10.92 -3.43 -7.94
N ASN A 9 11.46 -2.90 -9.06
CA ASN A 9 11.21 -3.33 -10.44
C ASN A 9 9.77 -3.18 -10.96
N LYS A 10 8.85 -2.62 -10.16
CA LYS A 10 7.48 -2.32 -10.60
C LYS A 10 7.38 -0.89 -11.10
N LYS A 11 6.89 -0.72 -12.33
CA LYS A 11 6.55 0.60 -12.87
C LYS A 11 5.19 1.03 -12.33
N ILE A 12 5.14 2.25 -11.82
CA ILE A 12 3.92 2.92 -11.38
C ILE A 12 3.79 4.18 -12.22
N LEU A 13 2.60 4.42 -12.76
CA LEU A 13 2.26 5.54 -13.60
C LEU A 13 1.31 6.50 -12.87
N ILE A 14 1.26 7.74 -13.34
CA ILE A 14 0.19 8.66 -12.92
C ILE A 14 -1.15 8.10 -13.40
N GLY A 15 -2.16 8.17 -12.54
CA GLY A 15 -3.50 7.61 -12.78
C GLY A 15 -3.68 6.20 -12.23
N ASP A 16 -2.60 5.48 -11.93
CA ASP A 16 -2.70 4.16 -11.33
C ASP A 16 -3.36 4.22 -9.95
N THR A 17 -4.20 3.23 -9.66
CA THR A 17 -4.67 2.97 -8.29
C THR A 17 -3.66 2.07 -7.61
N VAL A 18 -3.09 2.57 -6.52
CA VAL A 18 -2.04 1.89 -5.75
C VAL A 18 -2.46 1.73 -4.30
N GLN A 19 -2.02 0.63 -3.70
CA GLN A 19 -2.03 0.42 -2.26
C GLN A 19 -0.59 0.52 -1.74
N VAL A 20 -0.33 1.55 -0.94
CA VAL A 20 0.95 1.77 -0.26
C VAL A 20 0.85 1.22 1.14
N ASN A 21 1.65 0.20 1.47
CA ASN A 21 1.73 -0.35 2.81
C ASN A 21 2.83 0.39 3.56
N TYR A 22 2.45 1.22 4.53
CA TYR A 22 3.34 2.07 5.31
C TYR A 22 3.49 1.52 6.73
N ARG A 23 4.73 1.45 7.23
CA ARG A 23 5.00 1.11 8.63
C ARG A 23 4.66 2.33 9.50
N LEU A 24 3.79 2.15 10.48
CA LEU A 24 3.60 3.07 11.58
C LEU A 24 4.21 2.47 12.84
N ILE A 25 4.85 3.35 13.62
CA ILE A 25 5.33 3.04 14.95
C ILE A 25 4.41 3.74 15.94
N GLU A 26 3.89 2.97 16.90
CA GLU A 26 3.10 3.47 18.01
C GLU A 26 3.91 3.26 19.28
N ARG A 27 4.12 4.35 20.02
CA ARG A 27 4.75 4.31 21.34
C ARG A 27 3.65 4.32 22.38
N GLU A 28 3.67 3.35 23.27
CA GLU A 28 2.74 3.21 24.37
C GLU A 28 3.52 3.24 25.69
N ILE A 29 2.98 3.95 26.69
CA ILE A 29 3.55 3.95 28.03
C ILE A 29 2.77 2.91 28.84
N VAL A 30 3.43 1.83 29.19
CA VAL A 30 2.87 0.75 30.01
C VAL A 30 3.39 0.87 31.45
N ALA A 31 2.58 0.42 32.41
CA ALA A 31 2.99 0.39 33.81
C ALA A 31 4.15 -0.61 34.00
N GLY A 32 5.19 -0.18 34.71
CA GLY A 32 6.34 -1.01 35.06
C GLY A 32 6.06 -1.96 36.21
N ARG A 33 7.09 -2.72 36.62
CA ARG A 33 6.97 -3.72 37.70
C ARG A 33 6.97 -3.06 39.08
N ALA A 34 7.63 -1.91 39.23
CA ALA A 34 7.66 -1.17 40.48
C ALA A 34 6.55 -0.11 40.56
N LYS A 35 6.12 0.21 41.78
CA LYS A 35 5.12 1.27 42.04
C LYS A 35 5.65 2.61 41.50
N ARG A 36 4.92 3.20 40.53
CA ARG A 36 5.25 4.45 39.78
C ARG A 36 6.26 4.30 38.63
N GLU A 37 6.70 3.10 38.29
CA GLU A 37 7.54 2.88 37.11
C GLU A 37 6.69 2.97 35.82
N LYS A 38 7.23 3.66 34.80
CA LYS A 38 6.64 3.76 33.46
C LYS A 38 7.64 3.18 32.46
N LYS A 39 7.19 2.24 31.64
CA LYS A 39 7.98 1.61 30.58
C LYS A 39 7.44 2.04 29.23
N GLU A 40 8.32 2.48 28.34
CA GLU A 40 7.95 2.76 26.94
C GLU A 40 8.05 1.46 26.13
N GLU A 41 6.93 1.06 25.55
CA GLU A 41 6.84 -0.04 24.60
C GLU A 41 6.61 0.52 23.20
N THR A 42 7.33 -0.02 22.22
CA THR A 42 7.20 0.38 20.82
C THR A 42 6.56 -0.75 20.04
N ARG A 43 5.39 -0.49 19.42
CA ARG A 43 4.70 -1.44 18.55
C ARG A 43 4.75 -0.97 17.11
N GLU A 44 5.01 -1.90 16.20
CA GLU A 44 4.94 -1.63 14.76
C GLU A 44 3.64 -2.17 14.18
N ARG A 45 2.98 -1.38 13.34
CA ARG A 45 1.85 -1.83 12.52
C ARG A 45 2.03 -1.42 11.07
N ILE A 46 1.44 -2.19 10.16
CA ILE A 46 1.40 -1.83 8.74
C ILE A 46 0.02 -1.27 8.42
N GLN A 47 -0.03 -0.02 7.97
CA GLN A 47 -1.26 0.61 7.48
C GLN A 47 -1.23 0.69 5.96
N ALA A 48 -2.27 0.15 5.34
CA ALA A 48 -2.50 0.31 3.91
C ALA A 48 -3.15 1.66 3.61
N PHE A 49 -2.57 2.42 2.69
CA PHE A 49 -3.17 3.60 2.09
C PHE A 49 -3.41 3.35 0.60
N GLU A 50 -4.68 3.28 0.21
CA GLU A 50 -5.09 3.00 -1.15
C GLU A 50 -5.71 4.22 -1.82
N GLY A 51 -5.29 4.52 -3.05
CA GLY A 51 -5.86 5.62 -3.83
C GLY A 51 -5.21 5.78 -5.21
N ILE A 52 -5.58 6.85 -5.91
CA ILE A 52 -5.06 7.19 -7.24
C ILE A 52 -3.76 7.99 -7.10
N VAL A 53 -2.74 7.64 -7.87
CA VAL A 53 -1.53 8.47 -8.02
C VAL A 53 -1.85 9.70 -8.87
N ILE A 54 -1.89 10.88 -8.26
CA ILE A 54 -2.30 12.12 -8.95
C ILE A 54 -1.12 12.98 -9.43
N LYS A 55 0.07 12.75 -8.88
CA LYS A 55 1.27 13.54 -9.13
C LYS A 55 2.51 12.72 -8.84
N MET A 56 3.54 12.91 -9.66
CA MET A 56 4.92 12.55 -9.35
C MET A 56 5.78 13.81 -9.44
N ARG A 57 6.78 13.96 -8.58
CA ARG A 57 7.72 15.08 -8.59
C ARG A 57 9.10 14.68 -8.10
N GLY A 58 10.08 15.54 -8.36
CA GLY A 58 11.45 15.34 -7.93
C GLY A 58 12.21 14.36 -8.82
N GLU A 59 13.49 14.24 -8.52
CA GLU A 59 14.48 13.47 -9.28
C GLU A 59 15.40 12.75 -8.29
N GLY A 60 16.04 11.66 -8.74
CA GLY A 60 16.92 10.85 -7.90
C GLY A 60 16.25 10.42 -6.58
N GLU A 61 16.94 10.67 -5.47
CA GLU A 61 16.49 10.35 -4.10
C GLU A 61 15.34 11.23 -3.62
N ASN A 62 15.19 12.43 -4.18
CA ASN A 62 14.11 13.38 -3.85
C ASN A 62 12.80 13.08 -4.60
N LYS A 63 12.74 11.95 -5.32
CA LYS A 63 11.55 11.55 -6.06
C LYS A 63 10.42 11.17 -5.11
N SER A 64 9.24 11.70 -5.38
CA SER A 64 8.04 11.45 -4.57
C SER A 64 6.79 11.37 -5.43
N PHE A 65 5.77 10.70 -4.90
CA PHE A 65 4.47 10.58 -5.54
C PHE A 65 3.34 10.89 -4.56
N THR A 66 2.23 11.41 -5.07
CA THR A 66 1.07 11.78 -4.26
C THR A 66 -0.09 10.87 -4.60
N VAL A 67 -0.63 10.21 -3.58
CA VAL A 67 -1.78 9.33 -3.67
C VAL A 67 -2.99 10.04 -3.06
N ARG A 68 -4.11 10.05 -3.77
CA ARG A 68 -5.38 10.66 -3.35
C ARG A 68 -6.45 9.60 -3.18
N ARG A 69 -7.25 9.71 -2.12
CA ARG A 69 -8.51 8.97 -1.94
C ARG A 69 -9.57 9.83 -1.29
N ILE A 70 -10.83 9.42 -1.40
CA ILE A 70 -11.90 9.93 -0.55
C ILE A 70 -11.98 9.03 0.68
N GLY A 71 -11.84 9.61 1.87
CA GLY A 71 -11.95 8.89 3.14
C GLY A 71 -13.41 8.59 3.51
N SER A 72 -13.60 7.80 4.58
CA SER A 72 -14.93 7.40 5.05
C SER A 72 -15.84 8.57 5.42
N ALA A 73 -15.26 9.68 5.89
CA ALA A 73 -15.99 10.91 6.19
C ALA A 73 -16.27 11.80 4.96
N ALA A 74 -16.19 11.25 3.75
CA ALA A 74 -16.27 11.98 2.47
C ALA A 74 -15.21 13.09 2.27
N ILE A 75 -14.18 13.14 3.14
CA ILE A 75 -13.08 14.09 3.06
C ILE A 75 -12.02 13.58 2.08
N GLY A 76 -11.54 14.45 1.19
CA GLY A 76 -10.42 14.15 0.31
C GLY A 76 -9.10 14.08 1.08
N ILE A 77 -8.44 12.92 1.06
CA ILE A 77 -7.16 12.69 1.74
C ILE A 77 -6.08 12.51 0.67
N GLU A 78 -5.03 13.31 0.76
CA GLU A 78 -3.82 13.19 -0.06
C GLU A 78 -2.63 12.85 0.83
N ARG A 79 -1.86 11.84 0.44
CA ARG A 79 -0.58 11.50 1.09
C ARG A 79 0.55 11.58 0.08
N ILE A 80 1.65 12.20 0.49
CA ILE A 80 2.88 12.30 -0.30
C ILE A 80 3.84 11.24 0.23
N PHE A 81 4.34 10.40 -0.67
CA PHE A 81 5.27 9.33 -0.36
C PHE A 81 6.61 9.59 -1.08
N PRO A 82 7.71 9.82 -0.33
CA PRO A 82 9.06 9.76 -0.89
C PRO A 82 9.39 8.34 -1.33
N LEU A 83 9.97 8.18 -2.52
CA LEU A 83 10.26 6.86 -3.08
C LEU A 83 11.34 6.11 -2.27
N SER A 84 12.29 6.85 -1.71
CA SER A 84 13.39 6.39 -0.86
C SER A 84 12.99 6.16 0.61
N SER A 85 11.72 6.36 0.97
CA SER A 85 11.29 6.27 2.37
C SER A 85 11.44 4.84 2.92
N PRO A 86 12.19 4.63 4.02
CA PRO A 86 12.38 3.30 4.61
C PRO A 86 11.11 2.75 5.27
N TRP A 87 10.10 3.60 5.43
CA TRP A 87 8.81 3.28 6.02
C TRP A 87 7.84 2.65 5.03
N ILE A 88 8.11 2.76 3.72
CA ILE A 88 7.31 2.09 2.69
C ILE A 88 7.71 0.62 2.66
N LYS A 89 6.83 -0.25 3.15
CA LYS A 89 7.09 -1.70 3.17
C LYS A 89 6.86 -2.32 1.79
N SER A 90 5.81 -1.91 1.10
CA SER A 90 5.51 -2.35 -0.27
C SER A 90 4.52 -1.42 -0.97
N ILE A 91 4.58 -1.40 -2.29
CA ILE A 91 3.58 -0.74 -3.14
C ILE A 91 2.98 -1.80 -4.07
N LYS A 92 1.66 -1.94 -4.01
CA LYS A 92 0.89 -2.82 -4.91
C LYS A 92 0.10 -1.95 -5.87
N VAL A 93 0.29 -2.15 -7.18
CA VAL A 93 -0.60 -1.56 -8.19
C VAL A 93 -1.83 -2.46 -8.28
N LYS A 94 -3.02 -1.88 -8.15
CA LYS A 94 -4.29 -2.62 -8.25
C LYS A 94 -4.93 -2.46 -9.63
N LYS A 95 -4.81 -1.26 -10.18
CA LYS A 95 -5.43 -0.90 -11.46
C LYS A 95 -4.55 0.12 -12.17
N HIS A 96 -4.30 -0.12 -13.45
CA HIS A 96 -3.73 0.90 -14.32
C HIS A 96 -4.82 1.75 -14.91
N ALA A 97 -4.61 3.06 -15.09
CA ALA A 97 -5.55 3.91 -15.80
C ALA A 97 -4.84 4.75 -16.86
N LYS A 98 -5.42 4.81 -18.07
CA LYS A 98 -4.89 5.65 -19.13
C LYS A 98 -5.29 7.11 -18.87
N VAL A 99 -4.32 7.95 -18.55
CA VAL A 99 -4.51 9.40 -18.37
C VAL A 99 -3.69 10.18 -19.37
N ARG A 100 -4.18 11.37 -19.73
CA ARG A 100 -3.51 12.27 -20.68
C ARG A 100 -2.68 13.36 -20.01
N ARG A 101 -2.91 13.59 -18.71
CA ARG A 101 -2.31 14.69 -17.93
C ARG A 101 -1.24 14.17 -16.99
N ALA A 102 -0.13 14.90 -16.87
CA ALA A 102 0.95 14.63 -15.93
C ALA A 102 0.60 14.95 -14.46
N LYS A 103 -0.49 15.69 -14.22
CA LYS A 103 -1.00 16.03 -12.89
C LYS A 103 -2.52 15.98 -12.92
N LEU A 104 -3.11 15.22 -12.01
CA LEU A 104 -4.56 14.97 -11.97
C LEU A 104 -5.26 15.83 -10.92
N TYR A 105 -4.85 17.09 -10.76
CA TYR A 105 -5.42 18.00 -9.75
C TYR A 105 -6.91 18.25 -9.96
N TYR A 106 -7.41 18.13 -11.19
CA TYR A 106 -8.83 18.21 -11.50
C TYR A 106 -9.69 17.18 -10.74
N LEU A 107 -9.09 16.09 -10.22
CA LEU A 107 -9.80 15.12 -9.36
C LEU A 107 -10.17 15.68 -7.98
N ARG A 108 -9.67 16.87 -7.61
CA ARG A 108 -10.03 17.56 -6.37
C ARG A 108 -11.43 18.17 -6.45
N ASP A 109 -11.79 18.65 -7.63
CA ASP A 109 -13.08 19.30 -7.89
C ASP A 109 -14.17 18.30 -8.29
N LYS A 110 -13.80 17.02 -8.47
CA LYS A 110 -14.73 15.93 -8.78
C LYS A 110 -15.38 15.39 -7.51
N VAL A 111 -16.63 14.93 -7.66
CA VAL A 111 -17.43 14.34 -6.60
C VAL A 111 -17.83 12.89 -6.92
N GLY A 112 -18.25 12.14 -5.90
CA GLY A 112 -18.78 10.79 -6.05
C GLY A 112 -17.79 9.80 -6.68
N LYS A 113 -18.27 9.03 -7.66
CA LYS A 113 -17.47 7.99 -8.34
C LYS A 113 -16.37 8.59 -9.23
N GLU A 114 -16.59 9.76 -9.81
CA GLU A 114 -15.60 10.42 -10.68
C GLU A 114 -14.37 10.90 -9.90
N ALA A 115 -14.53 11.23 -8.62
CA ALA A 115 -13.42 11.60 -7.74
C ALA A 115 -12.48 10.42 -7.44
N GLN A 116 -12.99 9.19 -7.57
CA GLN A 116 -12.32 7.96 -7.11
C GLN A 116 -11.94 7.00 -8.23
N LYS A 117 -12.53 7.14 -9.42
CA LYS A 117 -12.32 6.21 -10.53
C LYS A 117 -11.99 6.97 -11.82
N LEU A 118 -10.89 6.56 -12.42
CA LEU A 118 -10.52 6.96 -13.78
C LEU A 118 -11.00 5.89 -14.79
N LYS A 119 -11.39 6.33 -15.98
CA LYS A 119 -11.86 5.47 -17.08
C LYS A 119 -10.68 4.74 -17.75
N GLY A 120 -10.97 3.59 -18.37
CA GLY A 120 -10.04 2.94 -19.30
C GLY A 120 -8.88 2.19 -18.63
N GLY A 121 -9.15 1.52 -17.51
CA GLY A 121 -8.14 0.76 -16.78
C GLY A 121 -8.52 -0.70 -16.60
N LYS A 122 -7.64 -1.62 -17.01
CA LYS A 122 -7.76 -3.05 -16.75
C LYS A 122 -7.33 -3.34 -15.30
N MET A 123 -8.04 -4.24 -14.60
CA MET A 123 -7.54 -4.75 -13.33
C MET A 123 -6.33 -5.63 -13.62
N LEU A 124 -5.27 -5.52 -12.80
CA LEU A 124 -4.06 -6.32 -12.99
C LEU A 124 -4.28 -7.82 -12.74
N GLU A 125 -5.35 -8.19 -12.03
CA GLU A 125 -5.73 -9.58 -11.80
C GLU A 125 -6.10 -10.32 -13.11
N GLU A 126 -6.37 -9.61 -14.22
CA GLU A 126 -6.63 -10.23 -15.54
C GLU A 126 -5.35 -10.54 -16.35
N ILE A 127 -4.16 -10.11 -15.91
CA ILE A 127 -2.91 -10.23 -16.70
C ILE A 127 -2.00 -11.36 -16.17
N PHE A 128 -2.29 -11.89 -14.99
CA PHE A 128 -1.58 -13.03 -14.43
C PHE A 128 -2.47 -14.27 -14.55
N GLU A 129 -2.59 -14.82 -15.77
CA GLU A 129 -2.85 -16.26 -15.87
C GLU A 129 -1.74 -16.95 -15.06
N PRO A 130 -2.07 -17.80 -14.06
CA PRO A 130 -1.06 -18.48 -13.26
C PRO A 130 -0.43 -19.61 -14.09
N ASP A 131 0.41 -19.24 -15.04
CA ASP A 131 1.37 -20.16 -15.65
C ASP A 131 2.51 -20.39 -14.66
N SER A 132 2.26 -21.27 -13.68
CA SER A 132 3.22 -22.22 -13.12
C SER A 132 2.62 -22.94 -11.91
N LYS A 133 2.63 -24.27 -12.01
CA LYS A 133 2.08 -25.24 -11.07
C LYS A 133 2.96 -25.44 -9.81
N ASP A 134 3.36 -24.37 -9.12
CA ASP A 134 4.25 -24.46 -7.95
C ASP A 134 3.67 -23.85 -6.65
N ALA A 135 2.35 -23.75 -6.53
CA ALA A 135 1.67 -23.28 -5.31
C ALA A 135 0.96 -24.40 -4.50
N THR A 136 1.23 -25.67 -4.81
CA THR A 136 0.49 -26.82 -4.21
C THR A 136 1.21 -27.51 -3.05
N GLN A 137 2.34 -27.01 -2.53
CA GLN A 137 3.12 -27.74 -1.50
C GLN A 137 3.19 -27.13 -0.09
N VAL A 138 2.51 -26.03 0.24
CA VAL A 138 2.63 -25.43 1.60
C VAL A 138 1.33 -25.45 2.43
N LYS A 139 0.26 -26.13 1.96
CA LYS A 139 -1.01 -26.20 2.72
C LYS A 139 -1.33 -27.53 3.41
N ASN A 140 -0.53 -28.59 3.25
CA ASN A 140 -0.75 -29.84 3.95
C ASN A 140 0.51 -30.26 4.72
N LYS A 141 0.72 -29.65 5.88
CA LYS A 141 1.43 -30.32 6.98
C LYS A 141 0.53 -30.27 8.20
N SER A 142 -0.53 -31.08 8.11
CA SER A 142 -1.23 -31.63 9.27
C SER A 142 -0.15 -32.17 10.20
N ILE A 143 -0.02 -31.60 11.39
CA ILE A 143 0.78 -32.19 12.45
C ILE A 143 0.02 -33.46 12.86
N GLU A 144 0.51 -34.60 12.40
CA GLU A 144 0.11 -35.92 12.85
C GLU A 144 0.49 -36.03 14.33
N VAL A 145 -0.49 -35.88 15.21
CA VAL A 145 -0.35 -36.30 16.61
C VAL A 145 -0.43 -37.82 16.60
N LYS A 146 0.70 -38.50 16.78
CA LYS A 146 0.69 -39.96 16.99
C LYS A 146 -0.08 -40.24 18.29
N PRO A 147 -1.03 -41.20 18.29
CA PRO A 147 -1.73 -41.57 19.51
C PRO A 147 -0.73 -42.17 20.50
N VAL A 148 -0.72 -41.65 21.74
CA VAL A 148 -0.06 -42.29 22.88
C VAL A 148 -0.95 -43.47 23.27
N ASN A 149 -0.45 -44.70 23.10
CA ASN A 149 -1.13 -45.88 23.63
C ASN A 149 -0.99 -45.89 25.16
N PRO A 150 -2.07 -46.19 25.90
CA PRO A 150 -1.98 -46.39 27.35
C PRO A 150 -1.41 -47.78 27.64
N ASP A 151 -0.44 -47.84 28.56
CA ASP A 151 -0.06 -49.06 29.29
C ASP A 151 -1.01 -49.28 30.48
#